data_AF-A0A7Y3R715-F1
#
_entry.id   AF-A0A7Y3R715-F1
#
_cell.length_a   1.000
_cell.length_b   1.000
_cell.length_c   1.000
_cell.angle_alpha   90.00
_cell.angle_beta   90.00
_cell.angle_gamma   90.00
#
_symmetry.space_group_name_H-M   'P 1'
#
loop_
_entity.id
_entity.type
_entity.pdbx_description
1 polymer ?
#
loop_
_entity_poly.entity_id
_entity_poly.type
_entity_poly.pdbx_seq_one_letter_code
_entity_poly.pdbx_strand_id
1 'polypeptide(L)'
;MGIESFNWKSLFINEETNQPKNEEVKSTSFPQNNKFPDAETNLNPVNLNANPFLGEVLEVYQKGFEGLNADGFDFFELYKSVNAVGVTNPQSYQMAFTMGKTINPNLTKEFLLEKAKFYSTEIEKVYEKYNITGNSKKSDLNLKINEEKKNLSKNISDLEAQLAQLQKELEAKKIELSRIDSDNAQEFSELQLKIEANNMAKQKIQDSINLVVTGINQYL
;
A
#
# COMPACT_ATOMS: atom_id res chain seq x y z
N MET A 1 27.41 -31.45 -4.36
CA MET A 1 27.42 -29.98 -4.31
C MET A 1 25.99 -29.51 -4.34
N GLY A 2 25.63 -28.55 -3.48
CA GLY A 2 24.26 -28.24 -3.13
C GLY A 2 23.42 -27.74 -4.30
N ILE A 3 22.18 -28.23 -4.38
CA ILE A 3 21.13 -27.67 -5.22
C ILE A 3 20.80 -26.31 -4.61
N GLU A 4 21.33 -25.24 -5.20
CA GLU A 4 20.88 -23.89 -4.86
C GLU A 4 19.41 -23.79 -5.24
N SER A 5 18.54 -23.76 -4.22
CA SER A 5 17.11 -23.62 -4.39
C SER A 5 16.81 -22.30 -5.10
N PHE A 6 16.31 -22.37 -6.34
CA PHE A 6 15.85 -21.22 -7.12
C PHE A 6 14.95 -20.30 -6.26
N ASN A 7 15.18 -18.99 -6.31
CA ASN A 7 14.50 -18.03 -5.43
C ASN A 7 13.20 -17.51 -6.04
N TRP A 8 12.12 -18.24 -5.77
CA TRP A 8 10.74 -17.94 -6.16
C TRP A 8 10.14 -16.66 -5.49
N LYS A 9 10.87 -15.92 -4.65
CA LYS A 9 10.30 -14.77 -3.91
C LYS A 9 9.94 -13.55 -4.79
N SER A 10 10.38 -13.50 -6.04
CA SER A 10 10.21 -12.34 -6.92
C SER A 10 8.76 -12.03 -7.32
N LEU A 11 7.83 -13.01 -7.29
CA LEU A 11 6.43 -12.77 -7.67
C LEU A 11 5.67 -11.79 -6.76
N PHE A 12 6.20 -11.44 -5.58
CA PHE A 12 5.52 -10.55 -4.65
C PHE A 12 6.44 -9.55 -3.93
N ILE A 13 7.69 -9.42 -4.38
CA ILE A 13 8.67 -8.50 -3.79
C ILE A 13 9.42 -7.84 -4.95
N ASN A 14 9.12 -6.57 -5.21
CA ASN A 14 9.98 -5.71 -6.00
C ASN A 14 11.22 -5.36 -5.16
N GLU A 15 12.36 -5.99 -5.47
CA GLU A 15 13.66 -5.47 -5.04
C GLU A 15 14.22 -4.61 -6.17
N GLU A 16 14.03 -3.29 -6.08
CA GLU A 16 14.84 -2.34 -6.83
C GLU A 16 16.27 -2.40 -6.31
N THR A 17 17.25 -2.76 -7.15
CA THR A 17 18.60 -2.18 -7.05
C THR A 17 19.41 -2.32 -8.34
N ASN A 18 20.14 -1.25 -8.60
CA ASN A 18 20.87 -0.90 -9.81
C ASN A 18 22.11 -1.77 -10.12
N GLN A 19 22.33 -1.97 -11.42
CA GLN A 19 23.53 -2.35 -12.23
C GLN A 19 24.95 -2.10 -11.63
N PRO A 20 26.04 -2.79 -12.10
CA PRO A 20 26.45 -2.78 -13.51
C PRO A 20 27.11 -4.03 -14.15
N LYS A 21 27.10 -3.99 -15.49
CA LYS A 21 27.82 -4.82 -16.47
C LYS A 21 29.34 -4.84 -16.20
N ASN A 22 29.98 -5.97 -16.49
CA ASN A 22 31.37 -5.96 -16.97
C ASN A 22 31.68 -7.12 -17.93
N GLU A 23 32.67 -6.85 -18.77
CA GLU A 23 32.97 -7.43 -20.08
C GLU A 23 33.71 -8.79 -20.11
N GLU A 24 33.76 -9.32 -21.33
CA GLU A 24 34.35 -10.53 -21.90
C GLU A 24 35.62 -11.15 -21.26
N VAL A 25 35.66 -12.49 -21.30
CA VAL A 25 36.88 -13.25 -21.66
C VAL A 25 36.53 -14.39 -22.63
N LYS A 26 37.15 -14.35 -23.82
CA LYS A 26 37.17 -15.45 -24.81
C LYS A 26 38.04 -16.61 -24.31
N SER A 27 37.53 -17.84 -24.43
CA SER A 27 38.38 -19.02 -24.63
C SER A 27 37.80 -19.93 -25.70
N THR A 28 38.64 -20.29 -26.66
CA THR A 28 38.41 -21.14 -27.83
C THR A 28 38.60 -22.62 -27.49
N SER A 29 37.66 -23.50 -27.85
CA SER A 29 37.91 -24.95 -28.08
C SER A 29 36.66 -25.71 -28.57
N PHE A 30 36.71 -26.13 -29.85
CA PHE A 30 36.11 -27.28 -30.56
C PHE A 30 34.59 -27.61 -30.55
N PRO A 31 34.04 -28.12 -31.68
CA PRO A 31 32.61 -28.37 -31.86
C PRO A 31 32.21 -29.79 -31.45
N GLN A 32 31.32 -29.90 -30.46
CA GLN A 32 30.44 -31.07 -30.32
C GLN A 32 28.99 -30.59 -30.35
N ASN A 33 28.48 -30.53 -31.57
CA ASN A 33 27.09 -30.25 -31.86
C ASN A 33 26.31 -31.56 -31.67
N ASN A 34 25.61 -31.69 -30.56
CA ASN A 34 24.45 -32.56 -30.35
C ASN A 34 23.67 -32.08 -29.11
N LYS A 35 23.45 -30.77 -29.02
CA LYS A 35 22.44 -30.20 -28.11
C LYS A 35 21.13 -30.11 -28.89
N PHE A 36 20.06 -30.61 -28.29
CA PHE A 36 18.71 -30.38 -28.78
C PHE A 36 18.47 -28.88 -28.98
N PRO A 37 17.69 -28.46 -29.99
CA PRO A 37 17.37 -27.05 -30.16
C PRO A 37 16.74 -26.52 -28.87
N ASP A 38 17.23 -25.37 -28.40
CA ASP A 38 16.58 -24.56 -27.37
C ASP A 38 15.26 -24.05 -27.98
N ALA A 39 14.24 -24.90 -27.95
CA ALA A 39 12.91 -24.53 -28.38
C ALA A 39 12.24 -23.76 -27.25
N GLU A 40 11.95 -22.48 -27.52
CA GLU A 40 10.96 -21.73 -26.75
C GLU A 40 9.69 -22.56 -26.65
N THR A 41 9.28 -22.88 -25.43
CA THR A 41 8.05 -23.63 -25.15
C THR A 41 6.87 -22.88 -25.75
N ASN A 42 6.30 -23.43 -26.82
CA ASN A 42 5.17 -22.86 -27.54
C ASN A 42 3.89 -23.06 -26.71
N LEU A 43 3.69 -22.20 -25.72
CA LEU A 43 2.42 -22.07 -25.03
C LEU A 43 1.42 -21.46 -26.02
N ASN A 44 0.26 -22.10 -26.22
CA ASN A 44 -0.87 -21.53 -26.96
C ASN A 44 -1.06 -20.06 -26.55
N PRO A 45 -1.41 -19.13 -27.46
CA PRO A 45 -1.56 -17.72 -27.12
C PRO A 45 -2.75 -17.56 -26.15
N VAL A 46 -2.44 -17.65 -24.85
CA VAL A 46 -3.35 -17.25 -23.79
C VAL A 46 -3.57 -15.77 -23.99
N ASN A 47 -4.83 -15.36 -24.07
CA ASN A 47 -5.19 -13.97 -24.23
C ASN A 47 -4.75 -13.18 -22.99
N LEU A 48 -3.53 -12.63 -23.04
CA LEU A 48 -2.86 -11.85 -21.99
C LEU A 48 -3.66 -10.61 -21.57
N ASN A 49 -4.70 -10.23 -22.31
CA ASN A 49 -5.53 -9.08 -22.02
C ASN A 49 -6.48 -9.27 -20.82
N ALA A 50 -6.65 -10.49 -20.29
CA ALA A 50 -7.58 -10.75 -19.16
C ALA A 50 -6.94 -10.55 -17.77
N ASN A 51 -5.62 -10.70 -17.63
CA ASN A 51 -4.92 -10.51 -16.36
C ASN A 51 -3.49 -9.99 -16.63
N PRO A 52 -3.17 -8.75 -16.21
CA PRO A 52 -1.88 -8.12 -16.52
C PRO A 52 -0.69 -8.82 -15.85
N PHE A 53 -0.91 -9.60 -14.80
CA PHE A 53 0.13 -10.33 -14.09
C PHE A 53 0.35 -11.75 -14.62
N LEU A 54 -0.51 -12.23 -15.52
CA LEU A 54 -0.45 -13.61 -15.99
C LEU A 54 0.86 -13.93 -16.70
N GLY A 55 1.39 -13.00 -17.49
CA GLY A 55 2.67 -13.17 -18.17
C GLY A 55 3.83 -13.39 -17.19
N GLU A 56 3.94 -12.55 -16.16
CA GLU A 56 4.97 -12.67 -15.12
C GLU A 56 4.81 -13.97 -14.32
N VAL A 57 3.58 -14.32 -13.95
CA VAL A 57 3.30 -15.57 -13.22
C VAL A 57 3.70 -16.78 -14.08
N LEU A 58 3.32 -16.81 -15.35
CA LEU A 58 3.72 -17.88 -16.27
C LEU A 58 5.24 -17.97 -16.42
N GLU A 59 5.93 -16.84 -16.54
CA GLU A 59 7.40 -16.81 -16.61
C GLU A 59 8.04 -17.43 -15.38
N VAL A 60 7.51 -17.16 -14.18
CA VAL A 60 8.04 -17.74 -12.96
C VAL A 60 7.77 -19.25 -12.86
N TYR A 61 6.58 -19.71 -13.22
CA TYR A 61 6.30 -21.15 -13.29
C TYR A 61 7.20 -21.85 -14.32
N GLN A 62 7.42 -21.24 -15.48
CA GLN A 62 8.30 -21.77 -16.52
C GLN A 62 9.75 -21.87 -16.03
N LYS A 63 10.33 -20.77 -15.52
CA LYS A 63 11.70 -20.73 -15.03
C LYS A 63 11.96 -21.75 -13.93
N GLY A 64 11.01 -21.91 -13.02
CA GLY A 64 11.23 -22.83 -11.93
C GLY A 64 10.82 -24.27 -12.25
N PHE A 65 9.99 -24.53 -13.27
CA PHE A 65 9.91 -25.85 -13.88
C PHE A 65 11.25 -26.26 -14.52
N GLU A 66 11.90 -25.34 -15.24
CA GLU A 66 13.25 -25.53 -15.79
C GLU A 66 14.30 -25.72 -14.69
N GLY A 67 14.19 -24.99 -13.58
CA GLY A 67 15.08 -25.11 -12.43
C GLY A 67 14.97 -26.43 -11.66
N LEU A 68 13.92 -27.23 -11.89
CA LEU A 68 13.78 -28.58 -11.33
C LEU A 68 14.51 -29.64 -12.17
N ASN A 69 15.01 -29.29 -13.35
CA ASN A 69 15.65 -30.23 -14.26
C ASN A 69 16.83 -30.94 -13.57
N ALA A 70 16.96 -32.23 -13.82
CA ALA A 70 18.04 -33.06 -13.32
C ALA A 70 19.01 -33.43 -14.45
N ASP A 71 20.26 -33.71 -14.11
CA ASP A 71 21.26 -34.14 -15.09
C ASP A 71 20.82 -35.42 -15.83
N GLY A 72 21.01 -35.43 -17.16
CA GLY A 72 20.70 -36.56 -18.03
C GLY A 72 19.40 -36.39 -18.81
N PHE A 73 18.93 -37.48 -19.42
CA PHE A 73 17.66 -37.48 -20.16
C PHE A 73 16.57 -38.13 -19.31
N ASP A 74 15.59 -37.33 -18.88
CA ASP A 74 14.43 -37.74 -18.11
C ASP A 74 13.10 -37.19 -18.70
N PHE A 75 12.04 -37.12 -17.89
CA PHE A 75 10.76 -36.59 -18.33
C PHE A 75 10.82 -35.13 -18.81
N PHE A 76 11.66 -34.29 -18.21
CA PHE A 76 11.75 -32.88 -18.59
C PHE A 76 12.28 -32.71 -20.02
N GLU A 77 13.35 -33.42 -20.37
CA GLU A 77 13.91 -33.38 -21.73
C GLU A 77 12.97 -34.03 -22.77
N LEU A 78 12.26 -35.09 -22.38
CA LEU A 78 11.19 -35.66 -23.21
C LEU A 78 10.07 -34.65 -23.44
N TYR A 79 9.62 -33.96 -22.38
CA TYR A 79 8.60 -32.92 -22.44
C TYR A 79 9.01 -31.78 -23.38
N LYS A 80 10.24 -31.26 -23.26
CA LYS A 80 10.76 -30.23 -24.17
C LYS A 80 10.75 -30.68 -25.61
N SER A 81 11.25 -31.89 -25.88
CA SER A 81 11.33 -32.48 -27.22
C SER A 81 9.95 -32.65 -27.85
N VAL A 82 8.97 -33.13 -27.07
CA VAL A 82 7.59 -33.30 -27.50
C VAL A 82 6.91 -31.95 -27.70
N ASN A 83 7.10 -30.99 -26.79
CA ASN A 83 6.45 -29.69 -26.85
C ASN A 83 6.96 -28.84 -28.03
N ALA A 84 8.23 -28.99 -28.41
CA ALA A 84 8.81 -28.33 -29.58
C ALA A 84 8.16 -28.76 -30.91
N VAL A 85 7.72 -30.03 -31.00
CA VAL A 85 7.06 -30.59 -32.18
C VAL A 85 5.53 -30.50 -32.09
N GLY A 86 5.00 -30.56 -30.88
CA GLY A 86 3.57 -30.57 -30.57
C GLY A 86 3.18 -31.77 -29.72
N VAL A 87 2.54 -31.50 -28.57
CA VAL A 87 2.07 -32.51 -27.61
C VAL A 87 0.96 -33.42 -28.15
N THR A 88 0.32 -33.06 -29.25
CA THR A 88 -0.73 -33.87 -29.89
C THR A 88 -0.19 -34.83 -30.94
N ASN A 89 1.10 -34.78 -31.26
CA ASN A 89 1.73 -35.60 -32.30
C ASN A 89 2.31 -36.90 -31.69
N PRO A 90 1.73 -38.10 -31.95
CA PRO A 90 2.22 -39.35 -31.35
C PRO A 90 3.66 -39.71 -31.74
N GLN A 91 4.08 -39.34 -32.95
CA GLN A 91 5.43 -39.61 -33.44
C GLN A 91 6.49 -38.82 -32.67
N SER A 92 6.16 -37.65 -32.12
CA SER A 92 7.11 -36.84 -31.34
C SER A 92 7.55 -37.58 -30.07
N TYR A 93 6.62 -38.26 -29.39
CA TYR A 93 6.91 -39.10 -28.22
C TYR A 93 7.83 -40.28 -28.56
N GLN A 94 7.57 -40.98 -29.67
CA GLN A 94 8.38 -42.13 -30.08
C GLN A 94 9.81 -41.72 -30.44
N MET A 95 9.96 -40.60 -31.17
CA MET A 95 11.25 -40.06 -31.55
C MET A 95 12.04 -39.58 -30.32
N ALA A 96 11.42 -38.79 -29.44
CA ALA A 96 12.05 -38.29 -28.22
C ALA A 96 12.45 -39.44 -27.28
N PHE A 97 11.61 -40.47 -27.14
CA PHE A 97 11.94 -41.65 -26.33
C PHE A 97 13.12 -42.45 -26.90
N THR A 98 13.13 -42.67 -28.22
CA THR A 98 14.20 -43.42 -28.89
C THR A 98 15.54 -42.69 -28.77
N MET A 99 15.56 -41.38 -28.98
CA MET A 99 16.76 -40.56 -28.79
C MET A 99 17.19 -40.54 -27.32
N GLY A 100 16.23 -40.35 -26.41
CA GLY A 100 16.48 -40.37 -24.97
C GLY A 100 17.10 -41.68 -24.48
N LYS A 101 16.68 -42.82 -25.03
CA LYS A 101 17.28 -44.14 -24.77
C LYS A 101 18.76 -44.24 -25.13
N THR A 102 19.22 -43.49 -26.13
CA THR A 102 20.65 -43.45 -26.51
C THR A 102 21.49 -42.67 -25.50
N ILE A 103 20.88 -41.70 -24.80
CA ILE A 103 21.52 -40.85 -23.79
C ILE A 103 21.43 -41.48 -22.40
N ASN A 104 20.27 -42.05 -22.08
CA ASN A 104 19.97 -42.75 -20.84
C ASN A 104 19.49 -44.18 -21.14
N PRO A 105 20.39 -45.18 -21.09
CA PRO A 105 20.03 -46.58 -21.36
C PRO A 105 18.93 -47.12 -20.43
N ASN A 106 18.83 -46.57 -19.22
CA ASN A 106 17.85 -46.96 -18.20
C ASN A 106 16.49 -46.26 -18.38
N LEU A 107 16.31 -45.44 -19.41
CA LEU A 107 15.05 -44.76 -19.68
C LEU A 107 13.93 -45.78 -19.94
N THR A 108 12.94 -45.84 -19.05
CA THR A 108 11.73 -46.66 -19.23
C THR A 108 10.49 -45.80 -19.14
N LYS A 109 9.35 -46.34 -19.57
CA LYS A 109 8.06 -45.68 -19.42
C LYS A 109 7.77 -45.40 -17.93
N GLU A 110 8.05 -46.37 -17.07
CA GLU A 110 7.82 -46.29 -15.64
C GLU A 110 8.65 -45.17 -15.01
N PHE A 111 9.94 -45.08 -15.37
CA PHE A 111 10.82 -44.01 -14.93
C PHE A 111 10.33 -42.62 -15.38
N LEU A 112 9.88 -42.50 -16.63
CA LEU A 112 9.31 -41.25 -17.16
C LEU A 112 8.04 -40.83 -16.43
N LEU A 113 7.15 -41.78 -16.11
CA LEU A 113 5.93 -41.53 -15.35
C LEU A 113 6.23 -41.14 -13.89
N GLU A 114 7.23 -41.77 -13.27
CA GLU A 114 7.70 -41.41 -11.93
C GLU A 114 8.24 -39.97 -11.92
N LYS A 115 9.09 -39.62 -12.89
CA LYS A 115 9.62 -38.26 -13.06
C LYS A 115 8.53 -37.25 -13.37
N ALA A 116 7.56 -37.57 -14.24
CA ALA A 116 6.40 -36.72 -14.49
C ALA A 116 5.63 -36.40 -13.21
N LYS A 117 5.41 -37.41 -12.36
CA LYS A 117 4.75 -37.25 -11.07
C LYS A 117 5.56 -36.38 -10.11
N PHE A 118 6.89 -36.54 -10.09
CA PHE A 118 7.79 -35.67 -9.33
C PHE A 118 7.61 -34.20 -9.74
N TYR A 119 7.78 -33.89 -11.03
CA TYR A 119 7.63 -32.52 -11.53
C TYR A 119 6.23 -31.95 -11.25
N SER A 120 5.17 -32.73 -11.49
CA SER A 120 3.79 -32.30 -11.19
C SER A 120 3.59 -32.00 -9.70
N THR A 121 4.20 -32.79 -8.81
CA THR A 121 4.10 -32.60 -7.35
C THR A 121 4.85 -31.35 -6.92
N GLU A 122 6.01 -31.05 -7.51
CA GLU A 122 6.76 -29.84 -7.20
C GLU A 122 6.02 -28.58 -7.67
N ILE A 123 5.40 -28.61 -8.86
CA ILE A 123 4.55 -27.50 -9.33
C ILE A 123 3.35 -27.27 -8.39
N GLU A 124 2.71 -28.33 -7.91
CA GLU A 124 1.60 -28.22 -6.95
C GLU A 124 2.04 -27.61 -5.62
N LYS A 125 3.22 -28.00 -5.10
CA LYS A 125 3.79 -27.40 -3.88
C LYS A 125 4.05 -25.91 -4.05
N VAL A 126 4.55 -25.51 -5.21
CA VAL A 126 4.78 -24.10 -5.54
C VAL A 126 3.45 -23.35 -5.55
N TYR A 127 2.44 -23.88 -6.24
CA TYR A 127 1.09 -23.32 -6.25
C TYR A 127 0.51 -23.13 -4.84
N GLU A 128 0.52 -24.17 -4.01
CA GLU A 128 -0.03 -24.10 -2.65
C GLU A 128 0.67 -23.04 -1.79
N LYS A 129 2.00 -22.94 -1.88
CA LYS A 129 2.76 -21.91 -1.19
C LYS A 129 2.33 -20.49 -1.61
N TYR A 130 2.14 -20.27 -2.90
CA TYR A 130 1.70 -18.98 -3.44
C TYR A 130 0.25 -18.66 -3.09
N ASN A 131 -0.63 -19.65 -3.15
CA ASN A 131 -2.02 -19.53 -2.77
C ASN A 131 -2.15 -19.14 -1.28
N ILE A 132 -1.42 -19.83 -0.40
CA ILE A 132 -1.40 -19.51 1.04
C ILE A 132 -0.82 -18.11 1.27
N THR A 133 0.33 -17.79 0.66
CA THR A 133 1.00 -16.49 0.85
C THR A 133 0.12 -15.33 0.34
N GLY A 134 -0.48 -15.48 -0.84
CA GLY A 134 -1.35 -14.48 -1.44
C GLY A 134 -2.61 -14.26 -0.61
N ASN A 135 -3.26 -15.33 -0.16
CA ASN A 135 -4.44 -15.23 0.71
C ASN A 135 -4.11 -14.63 2.08
N SER A 136 -2.95 -14.96 2.67
CA SER A 136 -2.47 -14.33 3.91
C SER A 136 -2.28 -12.84 3.73
N LYS A 137 -1.50 -12.41 2.70
CA LYS A 137 -1.27 -10.98 2.41
C LYS A 137 -2.58 -10.22 2.18
N LYS A 138 -3.55 -10.85 1.49
CA LYS A 138 -4.88 -10.29 1.28
C LYS A 138 -5.64 -10.14 2.61
N SER A 139 -5.58 -11.13 3.49
CA SER A 139 -6.19 -11.08 4.82
C SER A 139 -5.57 -9.98 5.68
N ASP A 140 -4.24 -9.91 5.73
CA ASP A 140 -3.49 -8.90 6.49
C ASP A 140 -3.82 -7.48 6.02
N LEU A 141 -3.91 -7.28 4.69
CA LEU A 141 -4.31 -6.00 4.11
C LEU A 141 -5.74 -5.61 4.51
N ASN A 142 -6.68 -6.57 4.47
CA ASN A 142 -8.06 -6.32 4.90
C ASN A 142 -8.16 -5.97 6.38
N LEU A 143 -7.39 -6.63 7.25
CA LEU A 143 -7.31 -6.31 8.68
C LEU A 143 -6.79 -4.89 8.88
N LYS A 144 -5.67 -4.55 8.23
CA LYS A 144 -5.09 -3.20 8.28
C LYS A 144 -6.09 -2.12 7.84
N ILE A 145 -6.77 -2.33 6.71
CA ILE A 145 -7.80 -1.38 6.21
C ILE A 145 -8.92 -1.20 7.25
N ASN A 146 -9.39 -2.28 7.87
CA ASN A 146 -10.47 -2.22 8.85
C ASN A 146 -10.03 -1.51 10.14
N GLU A 147 -8.81 -1.73 10.61
CA GLU A 147 -8.23 -1.04 11.75
C GLU A 147 -8.07 0.46 11.48
N GLU A 148 -7.52 0.83 10.32
CA GLU A 148 -7.38 2.23 9.90
C GLU A 148 -8.73 2.93 9.82
N LYS A 149 -9.73 2.30 9.20
CA LYS A 149 -11.10 2.82 9.16
C LYS A 149 -11.67 3.04 10.56
N LYS A 150 -11.57 2.04 11.43
CA LYS A 150 -12.08 2.12 12.81
C LYS A 150 -11.41 3.26 13.58
N ASN A 151 -10.09 3.39 13.47
CA ASN A 151 -9.33 4.45 14.14
C ASN A 151 -9.71 5.83 13.62
N LEU A 152 -9.79 6.00 12.29
CA LEU A 152 -10.22 7.26 11.69
C LEU A 152 -11.66 7.63 12.07
N SER A 153 -12.60 6.68 12.02
CA SER A 153 -13.98 6.91 12.44
C SER A 153 -14.08 7.33 13.91
N LYS A 154 -13.27 6.73 14.79
CA LYS A 154 -13.21 7.15 16.20
C LYS A 154 -12.69 8.58 16.33
N ASN A 155 -11.58 8.90 15.66
CA ASN A 155 -11.00 10.24 15.71
C ASN A 155 -11.96 11.31 15.17
N ILE A 156 -12.72 10.99 14.12
CA ILE A 156 -13.76 11.87 13.58
C ILE A 156 -14.82 12.13 14.66
N SER A 157 -15.35 11.08 15.30
CA SER A 157 -16.36 11.22 16.36
C SER A 157 -15.85 12.03 17.56
N ASP A 158 -14.59 11.82 17.97
CA ASP A 158 -13.97 12.57 19.05
C ASP A 158 -13.81 14.07 18.71
N LEU A 159 -13.45 14.39 17.45
CA LEU A 159 -13.35 15.77 16.95
C LEU A 159 -14.73 16.44 16.83
N GLU A 160 -15.75 15.72 16.38
CA GLU A 160 -17.13 16.21 16.32
C GLU A 160 -17.65 16.56 17.72
N ALA A 161 -17.36 15.72 18.72
CA ALA A 161 -17.72 15.99 20.11
C ALA A 161 -17.03 17.26 20.66
N GLN A 162 -15.74 17.43 20.35
CA GLN A 162 -14.99 18.64 20.73
C GLN A 162 -15.56 19.90 20.06
N LEU A 163 -15.92 19.82 18.77
CA LEU A 163 -16.55 20.93 18.06
C LEU A 163 -17.89 21.33 18.69
N ALA A 164 -18.74 20.37 19.04
CA ALA A 164 -20.00 20.65 19.71
C ALA A 164 -19.80 21.34 21.06
N GLN A 165 -18.80 20.91 21.84
CA GLN A 165 -18.46 21.56 23.11
C GLN A 165 -17.95 22.99 22.90
N LEU A 166 -17.05 23.22 21.95
CA LEU A 166 -16.54 24.56 21.62
C LEU A 166 -17.65 25.48 21.13
N GLN A 167 -18.59 24.99 20.33
CA GLN A 167 -19.75 25.75 19.89
C GLN A 167 -20.62 26.19 21.07
N LYS A 168 -20.85 25.31 22.04
CA LYS A 168 -21.61 25.63 23.26
C LYS A 168 -20.89 26.68 24.11
N GLU A 169 -19.58 26.54 24.29
CA GLU A 169 -18.77 27.52 25.03
C GLU A 169 -18.77 28.89 24.35
N LEU A 170 -18.66 28.91 23.02
CA LEU A 170 -18.71 30.13 22.22
C LEU A 170 -20.06 30.85 22.37
N GLU A 171 -21.18 30.14 22.33
CA GLU A 171 -22.49 30.76 22.56
C GLU A 171 -22.68 31.24 24.00
N ALA A 172 -22.18 30.50 24.99
CA ALA A 172 -22.19 30.96 26.38
C ALA A 172 -21.42 32.29 26.53
N LYS A 173 -20.25 32.41 25.88
CA LYS A 173 -19.43 33.64 25.90
C LYS A 173 -20.08 34.80 25.16
N LYS A 174 -20.79 34.56 24.05
CA LYS A 174 -21.58 35.60 23.37
C LYS A 174 -22.71 36.13 24.25
N ILE A 175 -23.40 35.24 24.97
CA ILE A 175 -24.45 35.64 25.93
C ILE A 175 -23.83 36.49 27.05
N GLU A 176 -22.71 36.05 27.60
CA GLU A 176 -21.99 36.79 28.66
C GLU A 176 -21.57 38.18 28.15
N LEU A 177 -21.01 38.27 26.95
CA LEU A 177 -20.65 39.55 26.31
C LEU A 177 -21.86 40.48 26.15
N SER A 178 -23.02 39.95 25.73
CA SER A 178 -24.24 40.75 25.54
C SER A 178 -24.83 41.30 26.85
N ARG A 179 -24.48 40.72 28.00
CA ARG A 179 -24.98 41.14 29.31
C ARG A 179 -24.14 42.23 29.96
N ILE A 180 -22.88 42.39 29.56
CA ILE A 180 -21.95 43.36 30.17
C ILE A 180 -22.55 44.76 30.24
N ASP A 181 -23.11 45.28 29.15
CA ASP A 181 -23.67 46.64 29.15
C ASP A 181 -24.91 46.75 30.07
N SER A 182 -25.75 45.72 30.10
CA SER A 182 -26.93 45.67 30.97
C SER A 182 -26.54 45.62 32.45
N ASP A 183 -25.52 44.83 32.79
CA ASP A 183 -25.08 44.64 34.18
C ASP A 183 -24.46 45.92 34.75
N ASN A 184 -23.83 46.75 33.90
CA ASN A 184 -23.18 48.00 34.32
C ASN A 184 -24.08 49.24 34.16
N ALA A 185 -25.27 49.11 33.56
CA ALA A 185 -26.13 50.25 33.23
C ALA A 185 -26.57 51.05 34.46
N GLN A 186 -26.88 50.38 35.58
CA GLN A 186 -27.31 51.05 36.80
C GLN A 186 -26.16 51.84 37.43
N GLU A 187 -24.98 51.23 37.62
CA GLU A 187 -23.83 51.92 38.20
C GLU A 187 -23.40 53.11 37.35
N PHE A 188 -23.42 52.96 36.01
CA PHE A 188 -23.13 54.05 35.09
C PHE A 188 -24.12 55.21 35.25
N SER A 189 -25.42 54.90 35.32
CA SER A 189 -26.48 55.90 35.54
C SER A 189 -26.33 56.61 36.89
N GLU A 190 -26.03 55.87 37.96
CA GLU A 190 -25.80 56.44 39.29
C GLU A 190 -24.59 57.38 39.31
N LEU A 191 -23.49 57.00 38.67
CA LEU A 191 -22.30 57.85 38.53
C LEU A 191 -22.61 59.13 37.75
N GLN A 192 -23.34 59.02 36.64
CA GLN A 192 -23.77 60.16 35.83
C GLN A 192 -24.59 61.16 36.65
N LEU A 193 -25.60 60.67 37.38
CA LEU A 193 -26.43 61.51 38.25
C LEU A 193 -25.63 62.18 39.38
N LYS A 194 -24.66 61.46 39.98
CA LYS A 194 -23.77 62.03 41.00
C LYS A 194 -22.87 63.13 40.44
N ILE A 195 -22.33 62.96 39.22
CA ILE A 195 -21.52 63.97 38.54
C ILE A 195 -22.36 65.23 38.24
N GLU A 196 -23.57 65.05 37.71
CA GLU A 196 -24.49 66.15 37.41
C GLU A 196 -24.90 66.93 38.67
N ALA A 197 -25.24 66.22 39.75
CA ALA A 197 -25.56 66.83 41.03
C ALA A 197 -24.39 67.63 41.60
N ASN A 198 -23.16 67.12 41.50
CA ASN A 198 -21.95 67.83 41.94
C ASN A 198 -21.74 69.13 41.15
N ASN A 199 -21.85 69.07 39.82
CA ASN A 199 -21.72 70.24 38.95
C ASN A 199 -22.78 71.30 39.26
N MET A 200 -24.03 70.89 39.47
CA MET A 200 -25.11 71.78 39.85
C MET A 200 -24.88 72.44 41.21
N ALA A 201 -24.42 71.67 42.20
CA ALA A 201 -24.10 72.20 43.52
C ALA A 201 -22.98 73.25 43.46
N LYS A 202 -21.90 72.97 42.72
CA LYS A 202 -20.81 73.93 42.47
C LYS A 202 -21.35 75.23 41.87
N GLN A 203 -22.15 75.14 40.80
CA GLN A 203 -22.70 76.32 40.12
C GLN A 203 -23.55 77.15 41.07
N LYS A 204 -24.45 76.52 41.84
CA LYS A 204 -25.30 77.24 42.82
C LYS A 204 -24.47 78.00 43.86
N ILE A 205 -23.40 77.40 44.36
CA ILE A 205 -22.52 78.07 45.32
C ILE A 205 -21.77 79.24 44.64
N GLN A 206 -21.26 79.06 43.42
CA GLN A 206 -20.62 80.15 42.68
C GLN A 206 -21.57 81.31 42.39
N ASP A 207 -22.81 81.02 41.99
CA ASP A 207 -23.84 82.04 41.76
C ASP A 207 -24.17 82.79 43.06
N SER A 208 -24.29 82.06 44.18
CA SER A 208 -24.52 82.66 45.49
C SER A 208 -23.34 83.55 45.93
N ILE A 209 -22.09 83.12 45.71
CA ILE A 209 -20.89 83.94 45.97
C ILE A 209 -20.93 85.21 45.12
N ASN A 210 -21.18 85.10 43.83
CA ASN A 210 -21.23 86.24 42.91
C ASN A 210 -22.35 87.23 43.28
N LEU A 211 -23.50 86.74 43.74
CA LEU A 211 -24.59 87.56 44.23
C LEU A 211 -24.18 88.37 45.46
N VAL A 212 -23.49 87.74 46.43
CA VAL A 212 -22.97 88.43 47.62
C VAL A 212 -21.93 89.47 47.23
N VAL A 213 -20.99 89.13 46.34
CA VAL A 213 -19.98 90.07 45.82
C VAL A 213 -20.64 91.28 45.14
N THR A 214 -21.67 91.05 44.33
CA THR A 214 -22.44 92.12 43.68
C THR A 214 -23.12 93.01 44.70
N GLY A 215 -23.76 92.42 45.72
CA GLY A 215 -24.39 93.15 46.81
C GLY A 215 -23.40 94.00 47.61
N ILE A 216 -22.23 93.46 47.93
CA ILE A 216 -21.15 94.23 48.59
C ILE A 216 -20.78 95.46 47.76
N ASN A 217 -20.51 95.28 46.46
CA ASN A 217 -20.13 96.38 45.58
C ASN A 217 -21.24 97.44 45.36
N GLN A 218 -22.50 97.08 45.60
CA GLN A 218 -23.65 97.98 45.39
C GLN A 218 -24.04 98.76 46.64
N TYR A 219 -23.90 98.15 47.83
CA TYR A 219 -24.50 98.66 49.07
C TYR A 219 -23.48 99.10 50.13
N LEU A 220 -22.19 98.80 49.97
CA LEU A 220 -21.09 99.28 50.81
C LEU A 220 -20.21 100.24 50.01
#